data_AF-A0A158IJ20-F1
#
_entry.id   AF-A0A158IJ20-F1
#
_cell.length_a   1.000
_cell.length_b   1.000
_cell.length_c   1.000
_cell.angle_alpha   90.00
_cell.angle_beta   90.00
_cell.angle_gamma   90.00
#
_symmetry.space_group_name_H-M   'P 1'
#
loop_
_entity.id
_entity.type
_entity.pdbx_description
1 polymer ?
#
loop_
_entity_poly.entity_id
_entity_poly.type
_entity_poly.pdbx_seq_one_letter_code
_entity_poly.pdbx_strand_id
1 'polypeptide(L)'
;MRANEDLRQILAYRVPRKVTNALTVQYDRVMYLLEDSPANRTLIHEYIEVVEYPDGTVEIQVDKVALSCTPYDRIARIEQGAEVENKRLAQALEVALCVQARRDDRRASGSPSRTHRGEEVLAKKALVGLKKQRALNLADINEAILKVSAKAMKERGAAAPPQPQKP
;
A
#
# COMPACT_ATOMS: atom_id res chain seq x y z
N MET A 1 -20.51 24.67 24.56
CA MET A 1 -20.63 23.48 23.69
C MET A 1 -21.60 22.52 24.36
N ARG A 2 -22.60 21.99 23.64
CA ARG A 2 -23.52 21.00 24.21
C ARG A 2 -22.74 19.70 24.42
N ALA A 3 -22.78 19.14 25.63
CA ALA A 3 -21.97 17.98 26.03
C ALA A 3 -22.33 16.66 25.31
N ASN A 4 -23.39 16.66 24.48
CA ASN A 4 -23.92 15.47 23.80
C ASN A 4 -23.62 15.45 22.29
N GLU A 5 -22.85 16.40 21.77
CA GLU A 5 -22.48 16.44 20.35
C GLU A 5 -21.08 15.86 20.18
N ASP A 6 -20.99 14.65 19.63
CA ASP A 6 -19.70 14.06 19.25
C ASP A 6 -19.21 14.72 17.95
N LEU A 7 -18.39 15.76 18.12
CA LEU A 7 -17.75 16.51 17.02
C LEU A 7 -16.95 15.60 16.09
N ARG A 8 -16.40 14.47 16.59
CA ARG A 8 -15.68 13.52 15.73
C ARG A 8 -16.60 12.92 14.69
N GLN A 9 -17.82 12.58 15.11
CA GLN A 9 -18.82 11.96 14.24
C GLN A 9 -19.51 12.97 13.30
N ILE A 10 -19.60 14.24 13.71
CA ILE A 10 -20.17 15.34 12.91
C ILE A 10 -19.21 15.78 11.80
N LEU A 11 -17.91 15.86 12.09
CA LEU A 11 -16.89 16.32 11.15
C LEU A 11 -16.30 15.20 10.29
N ALA A 12 -16.72 13.96 10.50
CA ALA A 12 -16.25 12.81 9.73
C ALA A 12 -16.80 12.84 8.29
N TYR A 13 -15.96 12.45 7.35
CA TYR A 13 -16.34 12.28 5.96
C TYR A 13 -16.98 10.91 5.76
N ARG A 14 -18.17 10.85 5.15
CA ARG A 14 -18.93 9.60 4.95
C ARG A 14 -19.11 9.28 3.48
N VAL A 15 -18.88 8.02 3.13
CA VAL A 15 -19.12 7.53 1.76
C VAL A 15 -19.88 6.21 1.79
N PRO A 16 -21.03 6.12 1.11
CA PRO A 16 -21.70 4.85 0.93
C PRO A 16 -20.89 3.94 0.01
N ARG A 17 -20.66 2.70 0.43
CA ARG A 17 -19.96 1.67 -0.35
C ARG A 17 -20.73 0.37 -0.32
N LYS A 18 -20.81 -0.28 -1.48
CA LYS A 18 -21.47 -1.58 -1.62
C LYS A 18 -20.57 -2.70 -1.10
N VAL A 19 -21.11 -3.56 -0.25
CA VAL A 19 -20.44 -4.77 0.22
C VAL A 19 -20.42 -5.81 -0.90
N THR A 20 -19.27 -6.44 -1.11
CA THR A 20 -19.11 -7.50 -2.11
C THR A 20 -19.52 -8.87 -1.56
N ASN A 21 -19.66 -9.86 -2.45
CA ASN A 21 -19.92 -11.26 -2.05
C ASN A 21 -18.88 -11.85 -1.11
N ALA A 22 -17.65 -11.32 -1.12
CA ALA A 22 -16.57 -11.79 -0.27
C ALA A 22 -16.51 -11.03 1.08
N LEU A 23 -17.59 -10.35 1.49
CA LEU A 23 -17.64 -9.54 2.71
C LEU A 23 -16.53 -8.48 2.75
N THR A 24 -16.28 -7.82 1.62
CA THR A 24 -15.29 -6.74 1.55
C THR A 24 -15.90 -5.43 1.09
N VAL A 25 -15.32 -4.34 1.61
CA VAL A 25 -15.59 -2.96 1.19
C VAL A 25 -14.29 -2.30 0.76
N GLN A 26 -14.31 -1.63 -0.39
CA GLN A 26 -13.14 -0.90 -0.89
C GLN A 26 -13.27 0.59 -0.64
N TYR A 27 -12.27 1.15 0.05
CA TYR A 27 -12.14 2.59 0.26
C TYR A 27 -10.66 3.00 0.18
N ASP A 28 -10.38 4.07 -0.56
CA ASP A 28 -9.02 4.62 -0.69
C ASP A 28 -7.94 3.58 -1.06
N ARG A 29 -8.27 2.67 -1.97
CA ARG A 29 -7.45 1.51 -2.41
C ARG A 29 -7.12 0.45 -1.34
N VAL A 30 -7.57 0.64 -0.10
CA VAL A 30 -7.58 -0.38 0.94
C VAL A 30 -8.85 -1.23 0.81
N MET A 31 -8.71 -2.54 0.95
CA MET A 31 -9.87 -3.44 1.10
C MET A 31 -10.09 -3.71 2.57
N TYR A 32 -11.28 -3.45 3.08
CA TYR A 32 -11.66 -3.77 4.44
C TYR A 32 -12.41 -5.09 4.41
N LEU A 33 -11.89 -6.09 5.10
CA LEU A 33 -12.49 -7.41 5.21
C LEU A 33 -13.38 -7.38 6.45
N LEU A 34 -14.69 -7.50 6.24
CA LEU A 34 -15.64 -7.64 7.34
C LEU A 34 -15.51 -9.05 7.92
N GLU A 35 -15.67 -9.18 9.23
CA GLU A 35 -15.71 -10.49 9.87
C GLU A 35 -16.86 -11.33 9.32
N ASP A 36 -16.62 -12.64 9.17
CA ASP A 36 -17.63 -13.57 8.69
C ASP A 36 -18.60 -13.91 9.83
N SER A 37 -19.65 -13.10 9.96
CA SER A 37 -20.73 -13.28 10.94
C SER A 37 -22.09 -13.39 10.23
N PRO A 38 -23.10 -14.05 10.82
CA PRO A 38 -24.45 -14.11 10.24
C PRO A 38 -25.05 -12.74 9.93
N ALA A 39 -24.79 -11.75 10.78
CA ALA A 39 -25.23 -10.37 10.58
C ALA A 39 -24.50 -9.69 9.42
N ASN A 40 -23.20 -9.94 9.24
CA ASN A 40 -22.45 -9.35 8.14
C ASN A 40 -22.79 -9.99 6.79
N ARG A 41 -23.15 -11.28 6.78
CA ARG A 41 -23.61 -11.99 5.58
C ARG A 41 -24.89 -11.41 4.99
N THR A 42 -25.79 -10.86 5.82
CA THR A 42 -26.99 -10.19 5.31
C THR A 42 -26.68 -8.84 4.65
N LEU A 43 -25.49 -8.27 4.90
CA LEU A 43 -25.07 -7.00 4.29
C LEU A 43 -24.47 -7.19 2.89
N ILE A 44 -24.33 -8.44 2.39
CA ILE A 44 -23.83 -8.67 1.04
C ILE A 44 -24.73 -7.95 0.04
N HIS A 45 -24.10 -7.17 -0.85
CA HIS A 45 -24.76 -6.30 -1.82
C HIS A 45 -25.49 -5.08 -1.25
N GLU A 46 -25.49 -4.88 0.06
CA GLU A 46 -26.00 -3.67 0.67
C GLU A 46 -24.97 -2.53 0.65
N TYR A 47 -25.47 -1.30 0.71
CA TYR A 47 -24.66 -0.10 0.86
C TYR A 47 -24.47 0.22 2.33
N ILE A 48 -23.22 0.29 2.77
CA ILE A 48 -22.84 0.63 4.14
C ILE A 48 -21.95 1.87 4.15
N GLU A 49 -21.82 2.54 5.30
CA GLU A 49 -21.06 3.77 5.41
C GLU A 49 -19.59 3.49 5.71
N VAL A 50 -18.70 4.05 4.90
CA VAL A 50 -17.29 4.20 5.28
C VAL A 50 -17.11 5.61 5.83
N VAL A 51 -16.67 5.68 7.08
CA VAL A 51 -16.49 6.90 7.84
C VAL A 51 -15.00 7.17 8.00
N GLU A 52 -14.50 8.25 7.42
CA GLU A 52 -13.14 8.72 7.65
C GLU A 52 -13.17 9.91 8.63
N TYR A 53 -12.52 9.72 9.78
CA TYR A 53 -12.42 10.73 10.82
C TYR A 53 -11.31 11.76 10.53
N PRO A 54 -11.34 12.96 11.13
CA PRO A 54 -10.33 13.99 10.89
C PRO A 54 -8.89 13.58 11.22
N ASP A 55 -8.67 12.57 12.06
CA ASP A 55 -7.38 12.00 12.44
C ASP A 55 -6.82 10.98 11.43
N GLY A 56 -7.68 10.40 10.59
CA GLY A 56 -7.31 9.42 9.55
C GLY A 56 -7.75 8.01 9.83
N THR A 57 -8.37 7.82 10.98
CA THR A 57 -9.03 6.57 11.30
C THR A 57 -10.19 6.36 10.34
N VAL A 58 -10.24 5.18 9.73
CA VAL A 58 -11.35 4.77 8.87
C VAL A 58 -12.12 3.69 9.59
N GLU A 59 -13.43 3.87 9.66
CA GLU A 59 -14.35 2.94 10.29
C GLU A 59 -15.47 2.57 9.32
N ILE A 60 -15.97 1.35 9.43
CA ILE A 60 -17.10 0.86 8.64
C ILE A 60 -18.31 0.78 9.56
N GLN A 61 -19.40 1.43 9.14
CA GLN A 61 -20.61 1.53 9.95
C GLN A 61 -21.86 1.09 9.17
N VAL A 62 -22.79 0.47 9.89
CA VAL A 62 -24.17 0.19 9.47
C VAL A 62 -25.09 0.82 10.50
N ASP A 63 -26.00 1.68 10.08
CA ASP A 63 -26.91 2.40 10.98
C ASP A 63 -26.18 3.07 12.17
N LYS A 64 -24.98 3.61 11.91
CA LYS A 64 -24.07 4.23 12.90
C LYS A 64 -23.43 3.26 13.91
N VAL A 65 -23.59 1.96 13.71
CA VAL A 65 -22.92 0.90 14.49
C VAL A 65 -21.68 0.44 13.73
N ALA A 66 -20.53 0.47 14.40
CA ALA A 66 -19.25 0.04 13.84
C ALA A 66 -19.21 -1.49 13.63
N LEU A 67 -18.69 -1.91 12.49
CA LEU A 67 -18.43 -3.31 12.18
C LEU A 67 -16.97 -3.66 12.42
N SER A 68 -16.73 -4.83 13.02
CA SER A 68 -15.40 -5.42 13.07
C SER A 68 -14.91 -5.69 11.65
N CYS A 69 -13.78 -5.07 11.29
CA CYS A 69 -13.16 -5.27 10.00
C CYS A 69 -11.63 -5.21 10.09
N THR A 70 -10.97 -5.96 9.21
CA THR A 70 -9.52 -5.94 9.08
C THR A 70 -9.13 -5.20 7.79
N PRO A 71 -8.33 -4.12 7.87
CA PRO A 71 -7.83 -3.45 6.68
C PRO A 71 -6.75 -4.31 6.00
N TYR A 72 -6.92 -4.50 4.69
CA TYR A 72 -5.97 -5.17 3.82
C TYR A 72 -5.51 -4.21 2.72
N ASP A 73 -4.30 -3.70 2.90
CA ASP A 73 -3.66 -2.79 1.95
C ASP A 73 -2.87 -3.56 0.88
N ARG A 74 -3.38 -3.55 -0.35
CA ARG A 74 -2.73 -4.20 -1.50
C ARG A 74 -1.53 -3.43 -2.05
N ILE A 75 -1.33 -2.20 -1.60
CA ILE A 75 -0.22 -1.34 -2.03
C ILE A 75 0.91 -1.37 -0.99
N ALA A 76 0.73 -2.09 0.12
CA ALA A 76 1.76 -2.22 1.15
C ALA A 76 3.08 -2.68 0.51
N ARG A 77 4.11 -1.85 0.71
CA ARG A 77 5.48 -2.17 0.34
C ARG A 77 5.88 -3.37 1.18
N ILE A 78 6.23 -4.48 0.54
CA ILE A 78 6.70 -5.66 1.25
C ILE A 78 8.03 -5.27 1.91
N GLU A 79 8.04 -5.18 3.25
CA GLU A 79 9.28 -5.12 4.02
C GLU A 79 9.94 -6.49 3.89
N GLN A 80 10.89 -6.61 2.98
CA GLN A 80 11.70 -7.80 2.87
C GLN A 80 12.42 -7.98 4.22
N GLY A 81 12.13 -9.07 4.93
CA GLY A 81 12.79 -9.41 6.19
C GLY A 81 14.32 -9.49 6.04
N ALA A 82 15.02 -9.60 7.16
CA ALA A 82 16.49 -9.58 7.21
C ALA A 82 17.12 -10.45 6.10
N GLU A 83 17.99 -9.82 5.33
CA GLU A 83 18.69 -10.41 4.18
C GLU A 83 19.43 -11.68 4.63
N VAL A 84 18.95 -12.84 4.19
CA VAL A 84 19.60 -14.13 4.46
C VAL A 84 20.85 -14.24 3.59
N GLU A 85 21.95 -14.84 4.08
CA GLU A 85 23.24 -15.04 3.39
C GLU A 85 23.20 -15.90 2.10
N ASN A 86 22.02 -16.03 1.48
CA ASN A 86 21.79 -16.83 0.30
C ASN A 86 22.01 -15.98 -0.96
N LYS A 87 23.22 -16.07 -1.55
CA LYS A 87 23.70 -15.22 -2.65
C LYS A 87 22.72 -15.01 -3.81
N ARG A 88 21.92 -16.03 -4.17
CA ARG A 88 20.94 -15.94 -5.27
C ARG A 88 19.62 -15.29 -4.85
N LEU A 89 19.21 -15.49 -3.59
CA LEU A 89 18.01 -14.87 -3.04
C LEU A 89 18.23 -13.36 -2.85
N ALA A 90 19.39 -12.96 -2.32
CA ALA A 90 19.78 -11.56 -2.16
C ALA A 90 19.66 -10.78 -3.49
N GLN A 91 20.21 -11.33 -4.57
CA GLN A 91 20.13 -10.71 -5.91
C GLN A 91 18.69 -10.59 -6.42
N ALA A 92 17.86 -11.63 -6.22
CA ALA A 92 16.46 -11.58 -6.63
C ALA A 92 15.66 -10.53 -5.84
N LEU A 93 15.93 -10.40 -4.54
CA LEU A 93 15.33 -9.40 -3.67
C LEU A 93 15.73 -7.98 -4.08
N GLU A 94 16.99 -7.75 -4.43
CA GLU A 94 17.50 -6.47 -4.94
C GLU A 94 16.83 -6.07 -6.27
N VAL A 95 16.61 -7.03 -7.17
CA VAL A 95 15.83 -6.80 -8.40
C VAL A 95 14.40 -6.39 -8.06
N ALA A 96 13.76 -7.08 -7.10
CA ALA A 96 12.42 -6.72 -6.64
C ALA A 96 12.36 -5.30 -6.08
N LEU A 97 13.34 -4.87 -5.27
CA LEU A 97 13.45 -3.50 -4.76
C LEU A 97 13.61 -2.48 -5.89
N CYS A 98 14.44 -2.77 -6.89
CA CYS A 98 14.64 -1.88 -8.04
C CYS A 98 13.35 -1.71 -8.86
N VAL A 99 12.56 -2.77 -9.03
CA VAL A 99 11.25 -2.71 -9.70
C VAL A 99 10.22 -1.96 -8.84
N GLN A 100 10.20 -2.18 -7.52
CA GLN A 100 9.33 -1.46 -6.59
C GLN A 100 9.62 0.05 -6.60
N ALA A 101 10.89 0.47 -6.68
CA ALA A 101 11.25 1.89 -6.73
C ALA A 101 10.68 2.64 -7.96
N ARG A 102 10.30 1.91 -9.02
CA ARG A 102 9.66 2.49 -10.22
C ARG A 102 8.13 2.60 -10.09
N ARG A 103 7.54 1.98 -9.07
CA ARG A 103 6.09 2.00 -8.88
C ARG A 103 5.65 3.31 -8.26
N ASP A 104 4.55 3.84 -8.79
CA ASP A 104 3.77 4.85 -8.10
C ASP A 104 2.76 4.15 -7.18
N ASP A 105 3.16 4.02 -5.92
CA ASP A 105 2.37 3.39 -4.85
C ASP A 105 1.48 4.40 -4.10
N ARG A 106 1.37 5.65 -4.58
CA ARG A 106 0.47 6.64 -3.97
C ARG A 106 -1.00 6.24 -4.14
N ARG A 107 -1.83 6.56 -3.16
CA ARG A 107 -3.28 6.27 -3.14
C ARG A 107 -4.04 7.00 -4.26
N ALA A 108 -5.28 6.58 -4.52
CA ALA A 108 -6.05 7.14 -5.64
C ALA A 108 -6.41 8.61 -5.39
N SER A 109 -6.20 9.45 -6.40
CA SER A 109 -6.66 10.85 -6.41
C SER A 109 -8.18 11.04 -6.36
N GLY A 110 -8.95 9.95 -6.36
CA GLY A 110 -10.41 9.99 -6.24
C GLY A 110 -10.90 9.93 -4.79
N SER A 111 -9.96 9.79 -3.84
CA SER A 111 -10.22 9.90 -2.41
C SER A 111 -10.24 11.38 -1.99
N PRO A 112 -10.90 11.72 -0.88
CA PRO A 112 -10.96 13.08 -0.38
C PRO A 112 -9.56 13.67 -0.15
N SER A 113 -9.42 14.97 -0.36
CA SER A 113 -8.18 15.67 0.01
C SER A 113 -8.00 15.65 1.52
N ARG A 114 -6.84 15.20 2.00
CA ARG A 114 -6.43 15.20 3.41
C ARG A 114 -5.52 16.39 3.77
N THR A 115 -5.67 17.49 3.05
CA THR A 115 -4.88 18.72 3.25
C THR A 115 -5.02 19.27 4.67
N HIS A 116 -6.12 19.00 5.37
CA HIS A 116 -6.28 19.36 6.78
C HIS A 116 -5.31 18.63 7.72
N ARG A 117 -4.70 17.52 7.29
CA ARG A 117 -3.63 16.80 8.01
C ARG A 117 -2.22 17.17 7.55
N GLY A 118 -2.09 18.14 6.64
CA GLY A 118 -0.82 18.46 6.01
C GLY A 118 -0.40 17.49 4.90
N GLU A 119 -1.28 16.56 4.48
CA GLU A 119 -1.03 15.74 3.29
C GLU A 119 -1.16 16.59 2.01
N GLU A 120 -0.22 16.47 1.09
CA GLU A 120 -0.30 17.14 -0.21
C GLU A 120 -1.45 16.59 -1.06
N VAL A 121 -2.01 17.44 -1.92
CA VAL A 121 -3.05 17.04 -2.87
C VAL A 121 -2.48 15.99 -3.82
N LEU A 122 -3.07 14.79 -3.79
CA LEU A 122 -2.63 13.68 -4.64
C LEU A 122 -2.92 13.96 -6.12
N ALA A 123 -1.88 13.95 -6.95
CA ALA A 123 -2.01 14.10 -8.39
C ALA A 123 -2.76 12.92 -9.03
N LYS A 124 -3.61 13.19 -10.03
CA LYS A 124 -4.37 12.16 -10.77
C LYS A 124 -3.48 11.25 -11.63
N LYS A 125 -2.34 11.76 -12.07
CA LYS A 125 -1.34 11.06 -12.89
C LYS A 125 -0.15 10.61 -12.03
N ALA A 126 0.55 9.60 -12.52
CA ALA A 126 1.79 9.19 -11.88
C ALA A 126 2.82 10.32 -11.91
N LEU A 127 3.66 10.40 -10.87
CA LEU A 127 4.78 11.35 -10.87
C LEU A 127 5.71 11.05 -12.04
N VAL A 128 6.42 12.09 -12.48
CA VAL A 128 7.41 11.98 -13.55
C VAL A 128 8.43 10.92 -13.16
N GLY A 129 8.61 9.91 -14.04
CA GLY A 129 9.54 8.79 -13.81
C GLY A 129 8.96 7.57 -13.10
N LEU A 130 7.76 7.67 -12.48
CA LEU A 130 7.08 6.53 -11.86
C LEU A 130 5.99 5.96 -12.78
N LYS A 131 5.75 4.65 -12.65
CA LYS A 131 4.73 3.91 -13.40
C LYS A 131 3.66 3.36 -12.46
N LYS A 132 2.40 3.32 -12.90
CA LYS A 132 1.36 2.56 -12.18
C LYS A 132 1.71 1.08 -12.17
N GLN A 133 1.28 0.35 -11.14
CA GLN A 133 1.54 -1.10 -11.02
C GLN A 133 1.17 -1.89 -12.29
N ARG A 134 0.02 -1.60 -12.92
CA ARG A 134 -0.45 -2.27 -14.15
C ARG A 134 0.32 -1.88 -15.43
N ALA A 135 1.11 -0.80 -15.37
CA ALA A 135 1.91 -0.32 -16.50
C ALA A 135 3.36 -0.83 -16.47
N LEU A 136 3.77 -1.52 -15.39
CA LEU A 136 5.04 -2.21 -15.35
C LEU A 136 5.01 -3.44 -16.25
N ASN A 137 6.08 -3.63 -17.01
CA ASN A 137 6.19 -4.71 -17.99
C ASN A 137 7.52 -5.49 -17.87
N LEU A 138 7.71 -6.47 -18.75
CA LEU A 138 8.93 -7.30 -18.79
C LEU A 138 10.20 -6.47 -19.04
N ALA A 139 10.12 -5.38 -19.81
CA ALA A 139 11.28 -4.52 -20.06
C ALA A 139 11.77 -3.83 -18.78
N ASP A 140 10.84 -3.42 -17.90
CA ASP A 140 11.19 -2.84 -16.60
C ASP A 140 11.94 -3.84 -15.70
N ILE A 141 11.53 -5.11 -15.74
CA ILE A 141 12.17 -6.19 -14.99
C ILE A 141 13.57 -6.46 -15.55
N ASN A 142 13.70 -6.58 -16.88
CA ASN A 142 14.99 -6.80 -17.53
C ASN A 142 15.97 -5.66 -17.23
N GLU A 143 15.51 -4.42 -17.27
CA GLU A 143 16.35 -3.27 -16.94
C GLU A 143 16.78 -3.28 -15.46
N ALA A 144 15.90 -3.72 -14.55
CA ALA A 144 16.25 -3.92 -13.14
C ALA A 144 17.30 -5.02 -12.96
N ILE A 145 17.15 -6.16 -13.64
CA ILE A 145 18.13 -7.27 -13.61
C ILE A 145 19.49 -6.78 -14.11
N LEU A 146 19.53 -6.05 -15.23
CA LEU A 146 20.77 -5.51 -15.78
C LEU A 146 21.44 -4.55 -14.78
N LYS A 147 20.68 -3.65 -14.15
CA LYS A 147 21.20 -2.73 -13.13
C LYS A 147 21.83 -3.47 -11.93
N VAL A 148 21.13 -4.47 -11.40
CA VAL A 148 21.62 -5.27 -10.27
C VAL A 148 22.87 -6.07 -10.65
N SER A 149 22.87 -6.70 -11.83
CA SER A 149 24.04 -7.45 -12.32
C SER A 149 25.27 -6.56 -12.53
N ALA A 150 25.09 -5.35 -13.07
CA ALA A 150 26.18 -4.40 -13.28
C ALA A 150 26.77 -3.91 -11.95
N LYS A 151 25.91 -3.63 -10.96
CA LYS A 151 26.33 -3.28 -9.61
C LYS A 151 27.13 -4.41 -8.96
N ALA A 152 26.62 -5.65 -9.01
CA ALA A 152 27.29 -6.82 -8.45
C ALA A 152 28.65 -7.10 -9.14
N MET A 153 28.76 -6.89 -10.45
CA MET A 153 30.04 -7.02 -11.17
C MET A 153 31.05 -5.94 -10.74
N LYS A 154 30.60 -4.70 -10.54
CA LYS A 154 31.45 -3.60 -10.08
C LYS A 154 31.99 -3.85 -8.66
N GLU A 155 31.14 -4.34 -7.76
CA GLU A 155 31.53 -4.67 -6.38
C GLU A 155 32.55 -5.83 -6.34
N ARG A 156 32.37 -6.85 -7.19
CA ARG A 156 33.35 -7.94 -7.33
C ARG A 156 34.68 -7.50 -7.94
N GLY A 157 34.64 -6.59 -8.92
CA GLY A 157 35.85 -6.02 -9.52
C GLY A 157 36.63 -5.08 -8.59
N ALA A 158 35.96 -4.48 -7.60
CA ALA A 158 36.58 -3.63 -6.59
C ALA A 158 37.22 -4.42 -5.43
N ALA A 159 36.86 -5.69 -5.23
CA ALA A 159 37.49 -6.58 -4.27
C ALA A 159 38.83 -7.11 -4.84
N ALA A 160 39.91 -6.37 -4.62
CA ALA A 160 41.26 -6.80 -4.99
C ALA A 160 41.61 -8.15 -4.31
N PRO A 161 42.35 -9.06 -4.98
CA PRO A 161 42.79 -10.31 -4.35
C PRO A 161 43.67 -10.00 -3.13
N PRO A 162 43.59 -10.78 -2.04
CA PRO A 162 44.55 -10.66 -0.94
C PRO A 162 45.96 -10.88 -1.51
N GLN A 163 46.83 -9.88 -1.35
CA GLN A 163 48.21 -9.97 -1.81
C GLN A 163 48.90 -11.12 -1.05
N PRO A 164 49.60 -12.03 -1.74
CA PRO A 164 50.34 -13.09 -1.06
C PRO A 164 51.43 -12.43 -0.22
N GLN A 165 51.37 -12.66 1.11
CA GLN A 165 52.48 -12.34 2.00
C GLN A 165 53.67 -13.19 1.56
N LYS A 166 54.73 -12.52 1.06
CA LYS A 166 55.99 -13.18 0.76
C LYS A 166 56.66 -13.65 2.06
N PRO A 167 57.37 -14.80 2.03
CA PRO A 167 57.98 -15.43 3.20
C PRO A 167 59.08 -14.59 3.84
#